data_AF-A0A1S2QTR5-F1
#
_entry.id   AF-A0A1S2QTR5-F1
#
_cell.length_a   1.000
_cell.length_b   1.000
_cell.length_c   1.000
_cell.angle_alpha   90.00
_cell.angle_beta   90.00
_cell.angle_gamma   90.00
#
_symmetry.space_group_name_H-M   'P 1'
#
loop_
_entity.id
_entity.type
_entity.pdbx_description
1 polymer ?
#
loop_
_entity_poly.entity_id
_entity_poly.type
_entity_poly.pdbx_seq_one_letter_code
_entity_poly.pdbx_strand_id
1 'polypeptide(L)'
;MNSEYNSKSFKHDRYIASLTEELLNKEDLKTKEILTKERTEYTRGADAVIKRVQRKYLEERRYIEIDKALDDKNEARFLALTSKGWEHVLS
;
A
#
# COMPACT_ATOMS: atom_id res chain seq x y z
N MET A 1 -22.77 14.81 41.68
CA MET A 1 -23.17 14.64 40.26
C MET A 1 -22.41 15.68 39.44
N ASN A 2 -21.70 15.27 38.39
CA ASN A 2 -21.35 16.05 37.18
C ASN A 2 -20.27 15.30 36.39
N SER A 3 -20.68 14.30 35.60
CA SER A 3 -19.82 13.53 34.70
C SER A 3 -20.21 13.76 33.24
N GLU A 4 -20.41 15.02 32.83
CA GLU A 4 -20.89 15.32 31.46
C GLU A 4 -19.85 16.04 30.58
N TYR A 5 -18.66 16.35 31.09
CA TYR A 5 -17.72 17.23 30.39
C TYR A 5 -16.64 16.54 29.52
N ASN A 6 -16.71 15.23 29.28
CA ASN A 6 -15.66 14.51 28.52
C ASN A 6 -16.15 13.68 27.32
N SER A 7 -17.45 13.67 26.99
CA SER A 7 -17.96 12.79 25.94
C SER A 7 -17.94 13.38 24.52
N LYS A 8 -17.85 14.72 24.38
CA LYS A 8 -17.89 15.39 23.07
C LYS A 8 -16.55 15.42 22.35
N SER A 9 -15.44 15.69 23.05
CA SER A 9 -14.10 15.64 22.44
C SER A 9 -13.75 14.22 21.99
N PHE A 10 -14.02 13.21 22.85
CA PHE A 10 -13.74 11.81 22.53
C PHE A 10 -14.47 11.28 21.29
N LYS A 11 -15.67 11.80 21.00
CA LYS A 11 -16.44 11.45 19.79
C LYS A 11 -15.93 12.19 18.55
N HIS A 12 -15.47 13.42 18.69
CA HIS A 12 -14.91 14.20 17.59
C HIS A 12 -13.57 13.63 17.14
N ASP A 13 -12.71 13.25 18.09
CA ASP A 13 -11.39 12.66 17.80
C ASP A 13 -11.52 11.31 17.09
N ARG A 14 -12.51 10.48 17.46
CA ARG A 14 -12.83 9.23 16.75
C ARG A 14 -13.37 9.45 15.35
N TYR A 15 -14.15 10.51 15.13
CA TYR A 15 -14.69 10.84 13.81
C TYR A 15 -13.57 11.30 12.86
N ILE A 16 -12.71 12.21 13.32
CA ILE A 16 -11.54 12.67 12.56
C ILE A 16 -10.64 11.47 12.23
N ALA A 17 -10.34 10.61 13.22
CA ALA A 17 -9.53 9.41 13.00
C ALA A 17 -10.15 8.47 11.94
N SER A 18 -11.47 8.22 12.01
CA SER A 18 -12.18 7.39 11.03
C SER A 18 -12.19 7.99 9.63
N LEU A 19 -12.27 9.33 9.52
CA LEU A 19 -12.24 10.04 8.24
C LEU A 19 -10.85 10.02 7.61
N THR A 20 -9.79 10.21 8.40
CA THR A 20 -8.41 10.06 7.91
C THR A 20 -8.10 8.61 7.53
N GLU A 21 -8.58 7.64 8.28
CA GLU A 21 -8.42 6.22 7.96
C GLU A 21 -9.17 5.85 6.68
N GLU A 22 -10.37 6.39 6.45
CA GLU A 22 -11.14 6.19 5.22
C GLU A 22 -10.49 6.89 4.01
N LEU A 23 -9.93 8.09 4.19
CA LEU A 23 -9.21 8.82 3.15
C LEU A 23 -7.89 8.13 2.78
N LEU A 24 -7.10 7.71 3.77
CA LEU A 24 -5.87 6.93 3.57
C LEU A 24 -6.17 5.60 2.90
N ASN A 25 -7.22 4.89 3.31
CA ASN A 25 -7.65 3.67 2.65
C ASN A 25 -8.07 3.90 1.19
N LYS A 26 -8.71 5.03 0.86
CA LYS A 26 -9.07 5.39 -0.52
C LYS A 26 -7.84 5.71 -1.38
N GLU A 27 -6.84 6.39 -0.83
CA GLU A 27 -5.58 6.66 -1.51
C GLU A 27 -4.76 5.39 -1.73
N ASP A 28 -4.71 4.50 -0.74
CA ASP A 28 -4.09 3.18 -0.85
C ASP A 28 -4.79 2.32 -1.91
N LEU A 29 -6.13 2.33 -1.95
CA LEU A 29 -6.90 1.62 -2.98
C LEU A 29 -6.61 2.18 -4.38
N LYS A 30 -6.59 3.50 -4.55
CA LYS A 30 -6.21 4.12 -5.84
C LYS A 30 -4.78 3.77 -6.25
N THR A 31 -3.86 3.77 -5.31
CA THR A 31 -2.46 3.43 -5.57
C THR A 31 -2.31 1.97 -6.00
N LYS A 32 -3.00 1.05 -5.30
CA LYS A 32 -3.08 -0.36 -5.69
C LYS A 32 -3.74 -0.56 -7.06
N GLU A 33 -4.81 0.15 -7.36
CA GLU A 33 -5.45 0.11 -8.68
C GLU A 33 -4.51 0.59 -9.78
N ILE A 34 -3.79 1.70 -9.55
CA ILE A 34 -2.83 2.21 -10.52
C ILE A 34 -1.73 1.17 -10.75
N LEU A 35 -1.16 0.60 -9.68
CA LEU A 35 -0.11 -0.42 -9.75
C LEU A 35 -0.52 -1.70 -10.48
N THR A 36 -1.81 -2.04 -10.51
CA THR A 36 -2.33 -3.28 -11.11
C THR A 36 -2.88 -3.09 -12.53
N LYS A 37 -3.13 -1.85 -12.97
CA LYS A 37 -3.73 -1.56 -14.29
C LYS A 37 -2.69 -1.60 -15.42
N GLU A 38 -3.03 -2.29 -16.51
CA GLU A 38 -2.19 -2.36 -17.72
C GLU A 38 -2.20 -1.06 -18.54
N ARG A 39 -3.26 -0.24 -18.42
CA ARG A 39 -3.40 1.08 -19.05
C ARG A 39 -3.96 2.08 -18.06
N THR A 40 -3.42 3.28 -18.07
CA THR A 40 -3.91 4.38 -17.25
C THR A 40 -4.67 5.38 -18.12
N GLU A 41 -5.40 6.32 -17.49
CA GLU A 41 -6.16 7.37 -18.20
C GLU A 41 -5.28 8.45 -18.82
N TYR A 42 -3.95 8.31 -18.68
CA TYR A 42 -2.98 9.30 -19.11
C TYR A 42 -2.56 9.09 -20.58
N THR A 43 -1.79 10.04 -21.10
CA THR A 43 -1.26 9.95 -22.46
C THR A 43 -0.24 8.81 -22.58
N ARG A 44 -0.01 8.30 -23.80
CA ARG A 44 0.95 7.20 -24.05
C ARG A 44 2.36 7.47 -23.47
N GLY A 45 2.81 8.73 -23.47
CA GLY A 45 4.07 9.13 -22.87
C GLY A 45 4.06 9.04 -21.35
N ALA A 46 2.99 9.52 -20.72
CA ALA A 46 2.79 9.43 -19.28
C ALA A 46 2.61 7.98 -18.82
N ASP A 47 1.86 7.15 -19.55
CA ASP A 47 1.72 5.71 -19.30
C ASP A 47 3.07 4.99 -19.27
N ALA A 48 3.98 5.33 -20.19
CA ALA A 48 5.32 4.74 -20.22
C ALA A 48 6.15 5.12 -19.00
N VAL A 49 6.04 6.36 -18.52
CA VAL A 49 6.70 6.83 -17.30
C VAL A 49 6.10 6.14 -16.08
N ILE A 50 4.77 6.07 -15.99
CA ILE A 50 4.05 5.43 -14.89
C ILE A 50 4.47 3.96 -14.79
N LYS A 51 4.42 3.20 -15.90
CA LYS A 51 4.85 1.78 -15.91
C LYS A 51 6.30 1.60 -15.44
N ARG A 52 7.20 2.50 -15.84
CA ARG A 52 8.61 2.46 -15.40
C ARG A 52 8.72 2.66 -13.89
N VAL A 53 8.01 3.66 -13.36
CA VAL A 53 8.04 3.97 -11.93
C VAL A 53 7.41 2.84 -11.11
N GLN A 54 6.27 2.30 -11.55
CA GLN A 54 5.60 1.17 -10.90
C GLN A 54 6.51 -0.07 -10.83
N ARG A 55 7.18 -0.39 -11.94
CA ARG A 55 8.11 -1.51 -11.99
C ARG A 55 9.28 -1.30 -11.04
N LYS A 56 9.89 -0.11 -11.05
CA LYS A 56 10.99 0.23 -10.14
C LYS A 56 10.55 0.12 -8.67
N TYR A 57 9.36 0.62 -8.34
CA TYR A 57 8.79 0.52 -7.00
C TYR A 57 8.61 -0.94 -6.56
N LEU A 58 8.06 -1.80 -7.41
CA LEU A 58 7.91 -3.23 -7.11
C LEU A 58 9.27 -3.91 -6.90
N GLU A 59 10.27 -3.59 -7.73
CA GLU A 59 11.64 -4.12 -7.61
C GLU A 59 12.28 -3.69 -6.29
N GLU A 60 12.18 -2.41 -5.91
CA GLU A 60 12.70 -1.92 -4.63
C GLU A 60 11.98 -2.56 -3.43
N ARG A 61 10.65 -2.66 -3.49
CA ARG A 61 9.86 -3.37 -2.48
C ARG A 61 10.26 -4.83 -2.34
N ARG A 62 10.58 -5.50 -3.45
CA ARG A 62 11.01 -6.90 -3.46
C ARG A 62 12.23 -7.11 -2.59
N TYR A 63 13.25 -6.27 -2.72
CA TYR A 63 14.46 -6.39 -1.91
C TYR A 63 14.16 -6.20 -0.43
N ILE A 64 13.37 -5.19 -0.08
CA ILE A 64 12.96 -4.94 1.31
C ILE A 64 12.20 -6.12 1.90
N GLU A 65 11.27 -6.71 1.14
CA GLU A 65 10.47 -7.84 1.61
C GLU A 65 11.26 -9.15 1.66
N ILE A 66 12.30 -9.30 0.82
CA ILE A 66 13.27 -10.40 0.91
C ILE A 66 14.08 -10.29 2.20
N ASP A 67 14.61 -9.10 2.51
CA ASP A 67 15.39 -8.86 3.72
C ASP A 67 14.55 -9.16 4.97
N LYS A 68 13.30 -8.68 5.01
CA LYS A 68 12.36 -9.02 6.09
C LYS A 68 12.11 -10.53 6.18
N ALA A 69 11.92 -11.22 5.04
CA ALA A 69 11.69 -12.66 5.05
C ALA A 69 12.90 -13.44 5.59
N LEU A 70 14.12 -12.93 5.37
CA LEU A 70 15.34 -13.48 5.96
C LEU A 70 15.38 -13.23 7.48
N ASP A 71 15.10 -12.00 7.92
CA ASP A 71 15.05 -11.63 9.34
C ASP A 71 14.02 -12.49 10.11
N ASP A 72 12.84 -12.69 9.52
CA ASP A 72 11.74 -13.47 10.07
C ASP A 72 11.89 -14.99 9.90
N LYS A 73 12.95 -15.45 9.21
CA LYS A 73 13.17 -16.85 8.83
C LYS A 73 11.96 -17.48 8.08
N ASN A 74 11.27 -16.68 7.28
CA ASN A 74 10.10 -17.10 6.52
C ASN A 74 10.51 -17.62 5.14
N GLU A 75 10.87 -18.91 5.09
CA GLU A 75 11.33 -19.60 3.88
C GLU A 75 10.33 -19.52 2.73
N ALA A 76 9.03 -19.73 3.01
CA ALA A 76 8.00 -19.71 1.97
C ALA A 76 7.90 -18.33 1.29
N ARG A 77 7.96 -17.26 2.08
CA ARG A 77 7.93 -15.88 1.58
C ARG A 77 9.19 -15.55 0.78
N PHE A 78 10.35 -15.96 1.29
CA PHE A 78 11.64 -15.78 0.59
C PHE A 78 11.65 -16.48 -0.77
N LEU A 79 11.22 -17.74 -0.84
CA LEU A 79 11.13 -18.50 -2.09
C LEU A 79 10.13 -17.87 -3.06
N ALA A 80 8.96 -17.45 -2.58
CA ALA A 80 7.97 -16.77 -3.42
C ALA A 80 8.54 -15.48 -4.03
N LEU A 81 9.27 -14.68 -3.25
CA LEU A 81 9.87 -13.44 -3.71
C LEU A 81 11.11 -13.63 -4.60
N THR A 82 11.83 -14.75 -4.50
CA THR A 82 13.01 -15.04 -5.34
C THR A 82 12.66 -15.78 -6.64
N SER A 83 11.46 -16.38 -6.70
CA SER A 83 10.97 -17.12 -7.87
C SER A 83 10.58 -16.23 -9.06
N LYS A 84 10.35 -16.88 -10.22
CA LYS A 84 9.78 -16.21 -11.40
C LYS A 84 8.31 -15.89 -11.15
N GLY A 85 7.86 -14.68 -11.47
CA GLY A 85 6.49 -14.24 -11.20
C GLY A 85 6.28 -13.69 -9.79
N TRP A 86 7.37 -13.35 -9.08
CA TRP A 86 7.34 -12.70 -7.76
C TRP A 86 6.50 -11.43 -7.75
N GLU A 87 6.30 -10.79 -8.90
CA GLU A 87 5.46 -9.61 -9.06
C GLU A 87 4.05 -9.84 -8.51
N HIS A 88 3.49 -11.05 -8.67
CA HIS A 88 2.16 -11.43 -8.16
C HIS A 88 2.07 -11.52 -6.64
N VAL A 89 3.22 -11.66 -5.96
CA VAL A 89 3.29 -11.71 -4.50
C VAL A 89 3.21 -10.30 -3.90
N LEU A 90 3.54 -9.28 -4.70
CA LEU A 90 3.63 -7.88 -4.29
C LEU A 90 2.60 -6.95 -4.96
N SER A 91 1.93 -7.41 -6.02
CA SER A 91 0.77 -6.76 -6.67
C SER A 91 -0.50 -7.02 -5.88
#